data_AF-A0A5R9KI87-F1
#
_entry.id   AF-A0A5R9KI87-F1
#
_cell.length_a   1.000
_cell.length_b   1.000
_cell.length_c   1.000
_cell.angle_alpha   90.00
_cell.angle_beta   90.00
_cell.angle_gamma   90.00
#
_symmetry.space_group_name_H-M   'P 1'
#
loop_
_entity.id
_entity.type
_entity.pdbx_description
1 polymer ?
#
loop_
_entity_poly.entity_id
_entity_poly.type
_entity_poly.pdbx_seq_one_letter_code
_entity_poly.pdbx_strand_id
1 'polypeptide(L)' 'MEILHFTIVSEEMVWIWYYDSLGSKHLKELLAKEARDFVTALGDHEKNVIQQIPLTAVSA' A
#
# COMPACT_ATOMS: atom_id res chain seq x y z
N MET A 1 -1.24 2.54 -16.37
CA MET A 1 -1.52 2.67 -14.92
C MET A 1 -0.16 2.64 -14.25
N GLU A 2 0.32 3.78 -13.75
CA GLU A 2 1.63 3.85 -13.10
C GLU A 2 1.57 3.01 -11.82
N ILE A 3 2.48 2.03 -11.69
CA ILE A 3 2.53 1.15 -10.53
C ILE A 3 3.15 1.95 -9.39
N LEU A 4 2.37 2.19 -8.34
CA LEU A 4 2.88 2.78 -7.11
C LEU A 4 3.56 1.68 -6.28
N HIS A 5 4.83 1.88 -5.98
CA HIS A 5 5.60 1.01 -5.11
C HIS A 5 5.72 1.64 -3.72
N PHE A 6 5.80 0.81 -2.69
CA PHE A 6 6.06 1.28 -1.34
C PHE A 6 6.82 0.25 -0.51
N THR A 7 7.47 0.72 0.55
CA THR A 7 8.01 -0.12 1.62
C THR A 7 7.73 0.52 2.98
N ILE A 8 7.27 -0.28 3.93
CA ILE A 8 7.01 0.15 5.30
C ILE A 8 8.31 -0.07 6.07
N VAL A 9 8.98 1.02 6.43
CA VAL A 9 10.23 0.98 7.21
C VAL A 9 9.91 0.82 8.69
N SER A 10 8.89 1.53 9.16
CA SER A 10 8.28 1.38 10.49
C SER A 10 6.82 1.87 10.46
N GLU A 11 6.09 1.75 11.58
CA GLU A 11 4.73 2.31 11.69
C GLU A 11 4.68 3.84 11.44
N GLU A 12 5.79 4.54 11.67
CA GLU A 12 5.89 5.99 11.53
C GLU A 12 6.73 6.42 10.31
N MET A 13 7.13 5.49 9.44
CA MET A 13 7.96 5.79 8.27
C MET A 13 7.67 4.85 7.11
N VAL A 14 7.26 5.43 5.98
CA VAL A 14 6.98 4.71 4.73
C VAL A 14 7.68 5.42 3.57
N TRP A 15 8.32 4.65 2.71
CA TRP A 15 8.83 5.15 1.44
C TRP A 15 7.91 4.74 0.31
N ILE A 16 7.52 5.69 -0.52
CA ILE A 16 6.72 5.46 -1.72
C ILE A 16 7.47 5.95 -2.95
N TRP A 17 7.35 5.22 -4.06
CA TRP A 17 7.94 5.65 -5.33
C TRP A 17 7.14 5.14 -6.53
N TYR A 18 7.29 5.83 -7.65
CA TYR A 18 6.75 5.40 -8.95
C TYR A 18 7.68 5.86 -10.07
N TYR A 19 7.46 5.31 -11.27
CA TYR A 19 8.11 5.76 -12.49
C TYR A 19 7.07 6.46 -13.35
N ASP A 20 7.37 7.67 -13.81
CA ASP A 20 6.50 8.37 -14.74
C ASP A 20 6.57 7.76 -16.15
N SER A 21 5.70 8.23 -17.05
CA SER A 21 5.68 7.79 -18.46
C SER A 21 7.01 7.96 -19.24
N LEU A 22 7.93 8.80 -18.76
CA LEU A 22 9.25 9.01 -19.33
C LEU A 22 10.34 8.15 -18.67
N GLY A 23 9.98 7.36 -17.66
CA GLY A 23 10.88 6.51 -16.89
C GLY A 23 11.58 7.23 -15.74
N SER A 24 11.21 8.47 -15.40
CA SER A 24 11.80 9.17 -14.26
C SER A 24 11.25 8.61 -12.96
N LYS A 25 12.15 8.37 -11.99
CA LYS A 25 11.77 7.88 -10.67
C LYS A 25 11.40 9.05 -9.76
N HIS A 26 10.20 8.99 -9.20
CA HIS A 26 9.72 9.93 -8.17
C HIS A 26 9.65 9.20 -6.83
N LEU A 27 10.14 9.83 -5.76
CA LEU A 27 10.17 9.26 -4.43
C LEU A 27 9.61 10.27 -3.42
N LYS A 28 8.78 9.77 -2.50
CA LYS A 28 8.27 10.53 -1.36
C LYS A 28 8.46 9.71 -0.09
N GLU A 29 8.89 10.39 0.96
CA GLU A 29 8.94 9.84 2.31
C GLU A 29 7.70 10.33 3.07
N LEU A 30 6.98 9.41 3.70
CA LEU A 30 5.88 9.70 4.62
C LEU A 30 6.38 9.48 6.04
N LEU A 31 6.11 10.44 6.93
CA LEU A 31 6.57 10.42 8.31
C LEU A 31 5.41 10.58 9.30
N ALA A 32 5.58 10.01 10.49
CA ALA A 32 4.70 10.12 11.64
C ALA A 32 3.22 9.90 11.26
N LYS A 33 2.39 10.96 11.33
CA LYS A 33 0.95 10.85 11.06
C LYS A 33 0.67 10.35 9.64
N GLU A 34 1.38 10.86 8.63
CA GLU A 34 1.14 10.45 7.23
C GLU A 34 1.44 8.95 7.02
N ALA A 35 2.51 8.45 7.63
CA ALA A 35 2.87 7.05 7.59
C ALA A 35 1.83 6.15 8.29
N ARG A 36 1.39 6.53 9.50
CA ARG A 36 0.38 5.78 10.26
C ARG A 36 -0.96 5.72 9.54
N ASP A 37 -1.38 6.85 8.96
CA ASP A 37 -2.62 6.92 8.17
C ASP A 37 -2.52 5.99 6.95
N PHE A 38 -1.37 5.97 6.26
CA PHE A 38 -1.13 5.09 5.11
C PHE A 38 -1.19 3.61 5.49
N VAL A 39 -0.48 3.19 6.55
CA VAL A 39 -0.45 1.78 7.01
C VAL A 39 -1.84 1.32 7.43
N THR A 40 -2.61 2.17 8.12
CA THR A 40 -3.98 1.87 8.54
C THR A 40 -4.89 1.65 7.34
N ALA A 41 -4.85 2.56 6.35
CA ALA A 41 -5.62 2.42 5.12
C ALA A 41 -5.25 1.15 4.35
N LEU A 42 -3.98 0.75 4.35
CA LEU A 42 -3.53 -0.48 3.72
C LEU A 42 -4.11 -1.73 4.39
N GLY A 43 -4.04 -1.79 5.72
CA GLY A 43 -4.60 -2.91 6.50
C GLY A 43 -6.11 -3.03 6.36
N ASP A 44 -6.82 -1.90 6.26
CA ASP A 44 -8.27 -1.91 6.03
C ASP A 44 -8.62 -2.33 4.60
N HIS A 45 -7.81 -1.97 3.61
CA HIS A 45 -7.97 -2.46 2.25
C HIS A 45 -7.81 -3.98 2.18
N GLU A 46 -6.77 -4.55 2.80
CA GLU A 46 -6.58 -6.00 2.84
C GLU A 46 -7.73 -6.74 3.51
N LYS A 47 -8.23 -6.23 4.65
CA LYS A 47 -9.40 -6.80 5.33
C LYS A 47 -10.64 -6.78 4.43
N ASN A 48 -10.89 -5.66 3.74
CA ASN A 48 -12.03 -5.54 2.85
C ASN A 48 -11.92 -6.46 1.63
N VAL A 49 -10.73 -6.63 1.05
CA VAL A 49 -10.50 -7.57 -0.05
C VAL A 49 -10.71 -9.02 0.41
N ILE A 50 -10.17 -9.41 1.57
CA ILE A 50 -10.35 -10.76 2.11
C ILE A 50 -11.83 -11.03 2.41
N GLN A 51 -12.57 -10.05 2.95
CA GLN A 51 -14.01 -10.19 3.21
C GLN A 51 -14.85 -10.28 1.93
N GLN A 52 -14.41 -9.67 0.83
CA GLN A 52 -15.10 -9.74 -0.47
C GLN A 52 -14.86 -11.06 -1.21
N ILE A 53 -13.83 -11.83 -0.86
CA ILE A 53 -13.64 -13.19 -1.39
C ILE A 53 -14.57 -14.13 -0.59
N PRO A 54 -15.57 -14.77 -1.21
CA PRO A 54 -16.49 -15.65 -0.49
C PRO A 54 -15.73 -16.83 0.15
N LEU A 55 -16.00 -17.10 1.43
CA LEU A 55 -15.44 -18.23 2.19
C LEU A 55 -15.70 -19.61 1.56
N THR A 56 -16.54 -19.71 0.53
CA THR A 56 -16.84 -20.92 -0.23
C THR A 56 -15.75 -21.33 -1.23
N ALA A 57 -14.70 -20.53 -1.45
CA ALA A 57 -13.59 -20.91 -2.35
C ALA A 57 -12.55 -21.86 -1.72
N VAL A 58 -12.68 -22.23 -0.44
CA VAL A 58 -11.74 -23.15 0.25
C VAL A 58 -12.49 -24.36 0.79
N SER A 59 -13.01 -25.20 -0.10
CA SER A 59 -13.29 -26.64 0.14
C SER A 59 -13.66 -27.29 -1.19
N ALA A 60 -12.71 -28.00 -1.78
CA ALA A 60 -12.91 -29.04 -2.78
C ALA A 60 -12.11 -30.27 -2.34
#